data_AF-A0A496ZLM0-F1
#
_entry.id   AF-A0A496ZLM0-F1
#
_cell.length_a   1.000
_cell.length_b   1.000
_cell.length_c   1.000
_cell.angle_alpha   90.00
_cell.angle_beta   90.00
_cell.angle_gamma   90.00
#
_symmetry.space_group_name_H-M   'P 1'
#
loop_
_entity.id
_entity.type
_entity.pdbx_description
1 polymer ?
#
loop_
_entity_poly.entity_id
_entity_poly.type
_entity_poly.pdbx_seq_one_letter_code
_entity_poly.pdbx_strand_id
1 'polypeptide(L)'
;AVFPVEKGFVIKNPQPLKTGDWTKQGLPFYNESVKYIAEIELNENTELLNISIGDWNGSVVTLEIDGEDYGASLWPPYSFKLKKHFKKGKHTVSVEIIGNLGNLMGPHFSDRYPIVWSWLDAPTIEPRGAEYKISPYGLEEGINLFF
;
A
#
# COMPACT_ATOMS: atom_id res chain seq x y z
N ALA A 1 8.39 -5.88 -13.44
CA ALA A 1 8.54 -4.51 -12.90
C ALA A 1 8.57 -3.52 -14.06
N VAL A 2 7.89 -2.38 -13.93
CA VAL A 2 7.73 -1.36 -14.97
C VAL A 2 8.43 -0.08 -14.53
N PHE A 3 9.33 0.46 -15.36
CA PHE A 3 10.09 1.66 -15.03
C PHE A 3 10.00 2.72 -16.13
N PRO A 4 9.93 4.02 -15.77
CA PRO A 4 9.87 5.09 -16.75
C PRO A 4 11.17 5.20 -17.55
N VAL A 5 11.03 5.53 -18.83
CA VAL A 5 12.15 5.86 -19.72
C VAL A 5 11.84 7.16 -20.47
N GLU A 6 12.71 7.56 -21.41
CA GLU A 6 12.54 8.81 -22.16
C GLU A 6 11.22 8.86 -22.94
N LYS A 7 10.72 7.73 -23.44
CA LYS A 7 9.39 7.60 -24.07
C LYS A 7 8.68 6.38 -23.52
N GLY A 8 7.61 6.59 -22.74
CA GLY A 8 6.86 5.51 -22.10
C GLY A 8 7.65 4.75 -21.03
N PHE A 9 7.52 3.42 -21.04
CA PHE A 9 8.04 2.53 -20.00
C PHE A 9 8.75 1.32 -20.56
N VAL A 10 9.65 0.75 -19.75
CA VAL A 10 10.30 -0.54 -20.03
C VAL A 10 9.89 -1.58 -18.99
N ILE A 11 9.71 -2.82 -19.44
CA ILE A 11 9.48 -3.97 -18.58
C ILE A 11 10.82 -4.61 -18.23
N LYS A 12 11.06 -4.81 -16.93
CA LYS A 12 12.22 -5.50 -16.37
C LYS A 12 11.76 -6.66 -15.49
N ASN A 13 12.69 -7.57 -15.19
CA ASN A 13 12.46 -8.64 -14.22
C ASN A 13 11.99 -8.05 -12.88
N PRO A 14 10.95 -8.64 -12.25
CA PRO A 14 10.51 -8.20 -10.94
C PRO A 14 11.61 -8.41 -9.91
N GLN A 15 11.62 -7.56 -8.89
CA GLN A 15 12.45 -7.72 -7.69
C GLN A 15 11.52 -7.94 -6.49
N PRO A 16 12.00 -8.61 -5.42
CA PRO A 16 11.25 -8.68 -4.18
C PRO A 16 10.89 -7.28 -3.68
N LEU A 17 9.62 -7.08 -3.32
CA LEU A 17 9.16 -5.83 -2.74
C LEU A 17 9.74 -5.63 -1.35
N LYS A 18 9.93 -4.37 -1.00
CA LYS A 18 10.32 -3.87 0.32
C LYS A 18 9.23 -2.91 0.81
N THR A 19 9.33 -2.52 2.07
CA THR A 19 8.64 -1.32 2.56
C THR A 19 9.04 -0.10 1.72
N GLY A 20 8.14 0.87 1.64
CA GLY A 20 8.24 2.07 0.83
C GLY A 20 7.29 2.08 -0.36
N ASP A 21 7.33 3.21 -1.07
CA ASP A 21 6.58 3.49 -2.29
C ASP A 21 6.74 2.40 -3.39
N TRP A 22 5.66 1.69 -3.70
CA TRP A 22 5.56 0.67 -4.75
C TRP A 22 5.91 1.20 -6.13
N THR A 23 5.61 2.46 -6.41
CA THR A 23 5.79 3.07 -7.72
C THR A 23 7.27 3.17 -8.08
N LYS A 24 8.13 3.38 -7.07
CA LYS A 24 9.60 3.38 -7.17
C LYS A 24 10.18 1.96 -7.25
N GLN A 25 9.39 0.94 -6.90
CA GLN A 25 9.77 -0.48 -6.92
C GLN A 25 9.31 -1.19 -8.20
N GLY A 26 8.82 -0.43 -9.18
CA GLY A 26 8.43 -0.96 -10.48
C GLY A 26 6.98 -1.43 -10.54
N LEU A 27 6.13 -0.89 -9.67
CA LEU A 27 4.67 -1.06 -9.67
C LEU A 27 3.93 0.28 -9.84
N PRO A 28 4.29 1.16 -10.81
CA PRO A 28 3.68 2.48 -10.95
C PRO A 28 2.19 2.45 -11.27
N PHE A 29 1.70 1.39 -11.92
CA PHE A 29 0.30 1.24 -12.33
C PHE A 29 -0.47 0.21 -11.50
N TYR A 30 0.13 -0.30 -10.43
CA TYR A 30 -0.51 -1.32 -9.60
C TYR A 30 -1.57 -0.68 -8.72
N ASN A 31 -2.82 -1.12 -8.88
CA ASN A 31 -4.01 -0.52 -8.27
C ASN A 31 -4.69 -1.41 -7.21
N GLU A 32 -4.13 -2.59 -6.96
CA GLU A 32 -4.67 -3.58 -6.04
C GLU A 32 -4.05 -3.39 -4.65
N SER A 33 -3.79 -4.49 -3.93
CA SER A 33 -3.24 -4.49 -2.57
C SER A 33 -1.88 -5.19 -2.47
N VAL A 34 -1.13 -4.83 -1.42
CA VAL A 34 0.10 -5.52 -1.00
C VAL A 34 -0.02 -5.86 0.48
N LYS A 35 0.13 -7.14 0.81
CA LYS A 35 0.15 -7.66 2.19
C LYS A 35 1.59 -7.72 2.71
N TYR A 36 1.84 -7.00 3.81
CA TYR A 36 3.08 -6.99 4.56
C TYR A 36 2.94 -7.92 5.77
N ILE A 37 3.87 -8.84 5.96
CA ILE A 37 3.81 -9.83 7.03
C ILE A 37 5.02 -9.65 7.94
N ALA A 38 4.77 -9.57 9.25
CA ALA A 38 5.78 -9.48 10.28
C ALA A 38 5.48 -10.45 11.42
N GLU A 39 6.52 -10.95 12.08
CA GLU A 39 6.37 -11.63 13.37
C GLU A 39 6.51 -10.63 14.51
N ILE A 40 5.63 -10.75 15.50
CA ILE A 40 5.74 -10.04 16.77
C ILE A 40 5.87 -11.05 17.90
N GLU A 41 6.54 -10.67 18.99
CA GLU A 41 6.67 -11.51 20.18
C GLU A 41 6.05 -10.81 21.40
N LEU A 42 5.04 -11.43 21.98
CA LEU A 42 4.42 -11.00 23.23
C LEU A 42 5.15 -11.66 24.40
N ASN A 43 5.68 -10.86 25.32
CA ASN A 43 6.44 -11.35 26.47
C ASN A 43 5.56 -11.98 27.56
N GLU A 44 4.26 -11.67 27.55
CA GLU A 44 3.24 -12.13 28.47
C GLU A 44 1.87 -12.23 27.78
N ASN A 45 0.92 -12.90 28.44
CA ASN A 45 -0.47 -12.90 27.95
C ASN A 45 -1.06 -11.49 28.12
N THR A 46 -1.88 -11.05 27.17
CA THR A 46 -2.60 -9.77 27.26
C THR A 46 -4.06 -9.90 26.87
N GLU A 47 -4.92 -9.10 27.49
CA GLU A 47 -6.34 -8.95 27.12
C GLU A 47 -6.59 -7.73 26.22
N LEU A 48 -5.54 -6.92 26.01
CA LEU A 48 -5.59 -5.70 25.24
C LEU A 48 -4.31 -5.57 24.42
N LEU A 49 -4.47 -5.49 23.10
CA LEU A 49 -3.38 -5.22 22.17
C LEU A 49 -3.72 -3.98 21.35
N ASN A 50 -2.84 -2.99 21.34
CA ASN A 50 -2.96 -1.83 20.46
C ASN A 50 -1.89 -1.93 19.36
N ILE A 51 -2.34 -1.97 18.10
CA ILE A 51 -1.44 -1.95 16.95
C ILE A 51 -1.64 -0.62 16.24
N SER A 52 -0.54 0.09 15.94
CA SER A 52 -0.58 1.25 15.07
C SER A 52 0.20 0.96 13.81
N ILE A 53 -0.40 1.29 12.68
CA ILE A 53 0.30 1.25 11.41
C ILE A 53 1.14 2.51 11.32
N GLY A 54 2.42 2.38 10.96
CA GLY A 54 3.30 3.52 10.68
C GLY A 54 2.86 4.29 9.44
N ASP A 55 3.70 5.19 8.93
CA ASP A 55 3.38 5.94 7.71
C ASP A 55 3.12 5.01 6.52
N TRP A 56 2.01 5.26 5.83
CA TRP A 56 1.61 4.51 4.65
C TRP A 56 0.84 5.40 3.67
N ASN A 57 0.86 5.01 2.40
CA ASN A 57 0.12 5.65 1.32
C ASN A 57 -0.81 4.63 0.65
N GLY A 58 -2.09 4.98 0.51
CA GLY A 58 -3.10 4.12 -0.10
C GLY A 58 -4.51 4.63 0.21
N SER A 59 -5.50 3.77 0.02
CA SER A 59 -6.90 4.10 0.31
C SER A 59 -7.43 3.43 1.57
N VAL A 60 -6.99 2.21 1.86
CA VAL A 60 -7.44 1.44 3.02
C VAL A 60 -6.26 0.64 3.56
N VAL A 61 -6.21 0.48 4.88
CA VAL A 61 -5.34 -0.51 5.53
C VAL A 61 -6.18 -1.52 6.29
N THR A 62 -5.86 -2.81 6.16
CA THR A 62 -6.48 -3.88 6.96
C THR A 62 -5.46 -4.56 7.86
N LEU A 63 -5.95 -5.14 8.96
CA LEU A 63 -5.13 -5.84 9.95
C LEU A 63 -5.61 -7.27 10.11
N GLU A 64 -4.67 -8.20 10.07
CA GLU A 64 -4.89 -9.62 10.37
C GLU A 64 -3.82 -10.07 11.38
N ILE A 65 -4.21 -10.86 12.40
CA ILE A 65 -3.28 -11.47 13.35
C ILE A 65 -3.57 -12.97 13.41
N ASP A 66 -2.54 -13.80 13.19
CA ASP A 66 -2.62 -15.26 13.12
C ASP A 66 -3.71 -15.78 12.16
N GLY A 67 -3.93 -15.07 11.06
CA GLY A 67 -4.96 -15.40 10.06
C GLY A 67 -6.37 -14.94 10.42
N GLU A 68 -6.57 -14.28 11.55
CA GLU A 68 -7.85 -13.67 11.94
C GLU A 68 -7.91 -12.19 11.53
N ASP A 69 -8.99 -11.81 10.83
CA ASP A 69 -9.24 -10.44 10.38
C ASP A 69 -9.75 -9.55 11.54
N TYR A 70 -9.08 -8.42 11.74
CA TYR A 70 -9.42 -7.39 12.73
C TYR A 70 -9.99 -6.12 12.09
N GLY A 71 -10.29 -6.18 10.79
CA GLY A 71 -10.99 -5.15 10.04
C GLY A 71 -10.06 -4.14 9.39
N ALA A 72 -10.66 -3.02 8.99
CA ALA A 72 -10.02 -2.00 8.18
C ALA A 72 -10.05 -0.62 8.86
N SER A 73 -9.02 0.18 8.58
CA SER A 73 -8.99 1.61 8.89
C SER A 73 -8.88 2.42 7.61
N LEU A 74 -9.80 3.37 7.44
CA LEU A 74 -9.88 4.25 6.29
C LEU A 74 -9.46 5.69 6.62
N TRP A 75 -9.43 6.05 7.91
CA TRP A 75 -9.10 7.39 8.37
C TRP A 75 -8.27 7.34 9.67
N PRO A 76 -7.44 8.37 9.92
CA PRO A 76 -6.69 8.46 11.16
C PRO A 76 -7.61 8.46 12.41
N PRO A 77 -7.12 7.94 13.55
CA PRO A 77 -5.83 7.28 13.74
C PRO A 77 -5.82 5.86 13.14
N TYR A 78 -4.75 5.51 12.42
CA TYR A 78 -4.57 4.18 11.81
C TYR A 78 -4.14 3.13 12.85
N SER A 79 -4.96 2.98 13.88
CA SER A 79 -4.71 2.15 15.05
C SER A 79 -5.87 1.21 15.33
N PHE A 80 -5.55 0.00 15.75
CA PHE A 80 -6.50 -1.06 16.07
C PHE A 80 -6.40 -1.39 17.56
N LYS A 81 -7.52 -1.23 18.26
CA LYS A 81 -7.64 -1.57 19.68
C LYS A 81 -8.35 -2.90 19.85
N LEU A 82 -7.59 -3.93 20.17
CA LEU A 82 -8.05 -5.31 20.17
C LEU A 82 -8.28 -5.78 21.60
N LYS A 83 -9.55 -5.95 21.99
CA LYS A 83 -9.95 -6.48 23.31
C LYS A 83 -10.17 -7.98 23.21
N LYS A 84 -9.09 -8.74 23.22
CA LYS A 84 -9.08 -10.20 23.09
C LYS A 84 -7.89 -10.79 23.87
N HIS A 85 -8.04 -12.02 24.32
CA HIS A 85 -6.95 -12.77 24.93
C HIS A 85 -5.91 -13.20 23.89
N PHE A 86 -4.73 -12.58 23.93
CA PHE A 86 -3.53 -13.01 23.20
C PHE A 86 -2.56 -13.69 24.15
N LYS A 87 -2.00 -14.82 23.71
CA LYS A 87 -1.06 -15.60 24.51
C LYS A 87 0.34 -15.00 24.43
N LYS A 88 1.18 -15.28 25.42
CA LYS A 88 2.61 -15.10 25.33
C LYS A 88 3.16 -15.91 24.14
N GLY A 89 4.08 -15.32 23.40
CA GLY A 89 4.82 -15.96 22.32
C GLY A 89 4.75 -15.21 21.00
N LYS A 90 5.06 -15.92 19.91
CA LYS A 90 5.07 -15.37 18.56
C LYS A 90 3.67 -15.30 17.99
N HIS A 91 3.38 -14.17 17.34
CA HIS A 91 2.18 -13.95 16.54
C HIS A 91 2.56 -13.42 15.17
N THR A 92 1.83 -13.86 14.14
CA THR A 92 2.01 -13.34 12.78
C THR A 92 1.04 -12.19 12.57
N VAL A 93 1.57 -11.01 12.29
CA VAL A 93 0.77 -9.82 11.95
C VAL A 93 0.88 -9.58 10.46
N SER A 94 -0.26 -9.50 9.79
CA SER A 94 -0.36 -9.09 8.40
C SER A 94 -1.06 -7.74 8.31
N VAL A 95 -0.46 -6.81 7.56
CA VAL A 95 -1.04 -5.52 7.25
C VAL A 95 -1.17 -5.41 5.74
N GLU A 96 -2.37 -5.22 5.25
CA GLU A 96 -2.60 -5.08 3.82
C GLU A 96 -2.95 -3.64 3.50
N ILE A 97 -2.10 -3.02 2.67
CA ILE A 97 -2.35 -1.70 2.12
C ILE A 97 -3.07 -1.90 0.80
N ILE A 98 -4.21 -1.24 0.63
CA ILE A 98 -5.06 -1.30 -0.56
C ILE A 98 -4.94 0.03 -1.30
N GLY A 99 -4.51 -0.04 -2.56
CA GLY A 99 -4.44 1.12 -3.45
C GLY A 99 -5.81 1.55 -3.97
N ASN A 100 -5.82 2.29 -5.07
CA ASN A 100 -7.03 2.59 -5.82
C ASN A 100 -6.75 2.65 -7.32
N LEU A 101 -7.80 2.82 -8.11
CA LEU A 101 -7.74 2.85 -9.57
C LEU A 101 -7.00 4.07 -10.14
N GLY A 102 -6.57 5.03 -9.30
CA GLY A 102 -5.91 6.26 -9.72
C GLY A 102 -4.62 6.04 -10.50
N ASN A 103 -3.91 4.94 -10.23
CA ASN A 103 -2.72 4.55 -10.98
C ASN A 103 -3.01 3.55 -12.11
N LEU A 104 -4.18 2.90 -12.17
CA LEU A 104 -4.44 1.78 -13.11
C LEU A 104 -4.19 2.14 -14.58
N MET A 105 -4.59 3.34 -14.99
CA MET A 105 -4.57 3.74 -16.40
C MET A 105 -3.40 4.69 -16.71
N GLY A 106 -2.43 4.79 -15.79
CA GLY A 106 -1.94 6.11 -15.42
C GLY A 106 -3.16 6.97 -15.09
N PRO A 107 -3.22 8.23 -15.50
CA PRO A 107 -4.47 8.99 -15.45
C PRO A 107 -4.89 9.47 -16.83
N HIS A 108 -4.86 8.63 -17.88
CA HIS A 108 -5.28 9.03 -19.23
C HIS A 108 -4.75 10.43 -19.66
N PHE A 109 -3.53 10.73 -19.20
CA PHE A 109 -2.65 11.84 -19.58
C PHE A 109 -3.21 13.26 -19.51
N SER A 110 -3.95 13.57 -18.45
CA SER A 110 -4.12 14.96 -18.06
C SER A 110 -3.84 15.14 -16.57
N ASP A 111 -3.54 16.36 -16.14
CA ASP A 111 -3.37 16.70 -14.72
C ASP A 111 -4.68 16.62 -13.91
N ARG A 112 -5.80 16.29 -14.57
CA ARG A 112 -7.13 16.22 -13.98
C ARG A 112 -7.35 14.89 -13.24
N TYR A 113 -8.50 14.77 -12.58
CA TYR A 113 -8.94 13.49 -12.03
C TYR A 113 -9.50 12.62 -13.16
N PRO A 114 -9.25 11.29 -13.13
CA PRO A 114 -9.82 10.38 -14.11
C PRO A 114 -11.34 10.37 -13.95
N ILE A 115 -12.04 10.81 -14.99
CA ILE A 115 -13.50 10.74 -15.13
C ILE A 115 -13.85 9.93 -16.39
N VAL A 116 -15.13 9.65 -16.59
CA VAL A 116 -15.61 9.02 -17.83
C VAL A 116 -15.15 9.88 -19.02
N TRP A 117 -14.59 9.22 -20.05
CA TRP A 117 -14.04 9.84 -21.27
C TRP A 117 -12.76 10.65 -21.11
N SER A 118 -12.08 10.59 -19.96
CA SER A 118 -10.79 11.28 -19.74
C SER A 118 -9.69 10.94 -20.78
N TRP A 119 -9.78 9.79 -21.44
CA TRP A 119 -8.88 9.40 -22.54
C TRP A 119 -9.00 10.27 -23.80
N LEU A 120 -10.08 11.05 -23.96
CA LEU A 120 -10.22 12.01 -25.06
C LEU A 120 -9.27 13.21 -24.91
N ASP A 121 -8.85 13.51 -23.67
CA ASP A 121 -7.92 14.61 -23.36
C ASP A 121 -6.45 14.18 -23.38
N ALA A 122 -6.16 12.96 -23.83
CA ALA A 122 -4.78 12.48 -23.92
C ALA A 122 -3.98 13.34 -24.92
N PRO A 123 -2.71 13.67 -24.61
CA PRO A 123 -1.86 14.48 -25.46
C PRO A 123 -1.58 13.70 -26.74
N THR A 124 -1.52 14.44 -27.85
CA THR A 124 -1.20 13.88 -29.17
C THR A 124 0.24 13.37 -29.24
N ILE A 125 1.12 13.87 -28.36
CA ILE A 125 2.49 13.42 -28.20
C ILE A 125 2.62 12.74 -26.84
N GLU A 126 3.10 11.51 -26.84
CA GLU A 126 3.35 10.76 -25.61
C GLU A 126 4.43 11.45 -24.76
N PRO A 127 4.15 11.77 -23.48
CA PRO A 127 5.14 12.35 -22.58
C PRO A 127 6.17 11.31 -22.12
N ARG A 128 7.21 11.78 -21.45
CA ARG A 128 8.20 10.88 -20.84
C ARG A 128 7.54 10.06 -19.74
N GLY A 129 7.94 8.81 -19.52
CA GLY A 129 7.34 7.98 -18.47
C GLY A 129 7.39 8.62 -17.07
N ALA A 130 8.42 9.43 -16.81
CA ALA A 130 8.60 10.15 -15.53
C ALA A 130 7.65 11.34 -15.35
N GLU A 131 6.98 11.79 -16.42
CA GLU A 131 6.02 12.90 -16.40
C GLU A 131 4.59 12.41 -16.16
N TYR A 132 4.37 11.09 -16.07
CA TYR A 132 3.07 10.54 -15.73
C TYR A 132 2.74 10.88 -14.28
N LYS A 133 1.53 11.38 -14.06
CA LYS A 133 0.99 11.60 -12.72
C LYS A 133 0.67 10.25 -12.08
N ILE A 134 1.49 9.85 -11.12
CA ILE A 134 1.38 8.60 -10.36
C ILE A 134 1.40 8.96 -8.88
N SER A 135 0.44 8.44 -8.12
CA SER A 135 0.40 8.62 -6.68
C SER A 135 1.25 7.54 -5.98
N PRO A 136 2.03 7.89 -4.94
CA PRO A 136 2.76 6.90 -4.16
C PRO A 136 1.76 6.00 -3.43
N TYR A 137 2.07 4.71 -3.35
CA TYR A 137 1.35 3.73 -2.54
C TYR A 137 2.34 2.83 -1.81
N GLY A 138 1.99 2.35 -0.62
CA GLY A 138 2.78 1.40 0.14
C GLY A 138 2.95 1.76 1.60
N LEU A 139 3.54 0.83 2.35
CA LEU A 139 3.87 0.99 3.76
C LEU A 139 5.29 1.57 3.87
N GLU A 140 5.42 2.85 4.22
CA GLU A 140 6.70 3.58 4.29
C GLU A 140 7.47 3.23 5.56
N GLU A 141 6.78 3.28 6.71
CA GLU A 141 7.31 2.84 8.00
C GLU A 141 6.70 1.50 8.43
N GLY A 142 7.45 0.71 9.20
CA GLY A 142 7.01 -0.60 9.64
C GLY A 142 5.77 -0.61 10.55
N ILE A 143 5.37 -1.81 10.96
CA ILE A 143 4.27 -2.03 11.90
C ILE A 143 4.78 -1.75 13.31
N ASN A 144 4.12 -0.85 14.04
CA ASN A 144 4.51 -0.47 15.39
C ASN A 144 3.52 -1.04 16.43
N LEU A 145 4.05 -1.64 17.49
CA LEU A 145 3.28 -2.15 18.61
C LEU A 145 3.30 -1.15 19.77
N PHE A 146 2.14 -0.94 20.36
CA PHE A 146 2.00 -0.15 21.58
C PHE A 146 1.28 -1.00 22.64
N PHE A 147 1.92 -1.17 23.78
CA PHE A 147 1.37 -1.91 24.93
C PHE A 147 0.58 -0.95 25.83
#